data_AF-A0A1G2LAT8-F1
#
_entry.id   AF-A0A1G2LAT8-F1
#
_cell.length_a   1.000
_cell.length_b   1.000
_cell.length_c   1.000
_cell.angle_alpha   90.00
_cell.angle_beta   90.00
_cell.angle_gamma   90.00
#
_symmetry.space_group_name_H-M   'P 1'
#
loop_
_entity.id
_entity.type
_entity.pdbx_description
1 polymer ?
#
loop_
_entity_poly.entity_id
_entity_poly.type
_entity_poly.pdbx_seq_one_letter_code
_entity_poly.pdbx_strand_id
1 'polypeptide(L)'
;MRQSELFGKTLREDPKDEIAANARLLERAGFVYKTMAGAYDYLPLGFRVLEKINAVIRQEMEAIGGQELLLTALQPKERWMKSGRWDTLAEIMYRFKDHSGREVGLAATHEEPLAEIATRSIFSHKDLPIAVYQIQTKFRDEPRAKSGLIRGREFLMKDLYSFHRDERDLERFYAKADQAYQKVFKRAGLEFFVTEASGGTFTKQFTHEYQVLSDAGEDHILYCPRCRYAQNQEITTMRLGTKCPKCGKAAIQAGKAVEVGNIFKLGTKFSSAFGLAYADERGERKPVWMGSYGIGPGRLMATIVEANHDGRGIVWPEAVAPYRAHLIEIRSVMQKVKSQAETLYKKLLARRVEVLYDDRDEKSAGEKFADADLIGIPWRAVISEKTIAKKGVEVKRRSEEKSSVVSVEKLLKMVTTK
;
A
#
# COMPACT_ATOMS: atom_id res chain seq x y z
N MET A 1 3.25 -8.42 -22.04
CA MET A 1 4.68 -8.11 -21.92
C MET A 1 5.47 -9.39 -22.16
N ARG A 2 6.48 -9.37 -23.02
CA ARG A 2 7.42 -10.49 -23.14
C ARG A 2 8.44 -10.40 -22.02
N GLN A 3 8.76 -11.53 -21.41
CA GLN A 3 9.70 -11.58 -20.29
C GLN A 3 11.15 -11.48 -20.78
N SER A 4 11.42 -11.86 -22.03
CA SER A 4 12.72 -11.59 -22.68
C SER A 4 13.03 -10.10 -22.83
N GLU A 5 12.00 -9.25 -22.88
CA GLU A 5 12.09 -7.78 -23.00
C GLU A 5 11.94 -7.06 -21.65
N LEU A 6 11.67 -7.78 -20.57
CA LEU A 6 11.48 -7.20 -19.25
C LEU A 6 12.81 -6.70 -18.69
N PHE A 7 12.86 -5.43 -18.29
CA PHE A 7 14.02 -4.90 -17.56
C PHE A 7 14.06 -5.46 -16.13
N GLY A 8 15.22 -6.03 -15.77
CA GLY A 8 15.44 -6.74 -14.51
C GLY A 8 15.39 -8.27 -14.68
N LYS A 9 15.98 -9.00 -13.73
CA LYS A 9 16.00 -10.47 -13.69
C LYS A 9 15.77 -10.94 -12.26
N THR A 10 15.28 -12.17 -12.13
CA THR A 10 15.21 -12.86 -10.85
C THR A 10 16.62 -13.21 -10.35
N LEU A 11 16.80 -13.21 -9.03
CA LEU A 11 18.03 -13.63 -8.37
C LEU A 11 17.87 -15.02 -7.76
N ARG A 12 18.96 -15.80 -7.81
CA ARG A 12 18.99 -17.16 -7.25
C ARG A 12 19.08 -17.14 -5.72
N GLU A 13 19.78 -16.17 -5.17
CA GLU A 13 20.09 -16.06 -3.74
C GLU A 13 19.38 -14.85 -3.12
N ASP A 14 19.14 -14.94 -1.81
CA ASP A 14 18.62 -13.84 -1.00
C ASP A 14 19.65 -12.70 -0.86
N PRO A 15 19.22 -11.42 -0.83
CA PRO A 15 20.09 -10.33 -0.45
C PRO A 15 20.65 -10.56 0.95
N LYS A 16 21.96 -10.35 1.13
CA LYS A 16 22.67 -10.72 2.37
C LYS A 16 22.19 -9.97 3.61
N ASP A 17 21.69 -8.75 3.44
CA ASP A 17 21.36 -7.84 4.54
C ASP A 17 19.86 -7.77 4.88
N GLU A 18 19.03 -8.61 4.26
CA GLU A 18 17.57 -8.54 4.39
C GLU A 18 16.98 -9.83 4.99
N ILE A 19 16.34 -9.68 6.16
CA ILE A 19 15.75 -10.80 6.90
C ILE A 19 14.24 -10.92 6.62
N ALA A 20 13.54 -9.79 6.50
CA ALA A 20 12.09 -9.77 6.32
C ALA A 20 11.70 -10.34 4.95
N ALA A 21 10.61 -11.11 4.91
CA ALA A 21 10.18 -11.81 3.69
C ALA A 21 9.92 -10.84 2.53
N ASN A 22 9.32 -9.68 2.81
CA ASN A 22 9.06 -8.65 1.81
C ASN A 22 10.35 -8.16 1.15
N ALA A 23 11.37 -7.80 1.93
CA ALA A 23 12.60 -7.24 1.42
C ALA A 23 13.33 -8.27 0.55
N ARG A 24 13.45 -9.49 1.08
CA ARG A 24 14.10 -10.62 0.42
C ARG A 24 13.43 -11.01 -0.89
N LEU A 25 12.10 -11.20 -0.87
CA LEU A 25 11.35 -11.66 -2.03
C LEU A 25 11.16 -10.59 -3.09
N LEU A 26 10.92 -9.32 -2.69
CA LEU A 26 10.73 -8.24 -3.66
C LEU A 26 12.01 -7.92 -4.42
N GLU A 27 13.18 -7.97 -3.76
CA GLU A 27 14.45 -7.79 -4.43
C GLU A 27 14.80 -9.00 -5.31
N ARG A 28 14.65 -10.23 -4.79
CA ARG A 28 14.89 -11.46 -5.57
C ARG A 28 14.01 -11.59 -6.80
N ALA A 29 12.75 -11.19 -6.69
CA ALA A 29 11.80 -11.27 -7.79
C ALA A 29 11.94 -10.10 -8.78
N GLY A 30 12.85 -9.15 -8.54
CA GLY A 30 13.09 -8.00 -9.42
C GLY A 30 11.95 -6.97 -9.38
N PHE A 31 11.29 -6.79 -8.24
CA PHE A 31 10.27 -5.77 -8.04
C PHE A 31 10.86 -4.46 -7.52
N VAL A 32 11.89 -4.55 -6.68
CA VAL A 32 12.59 -3.38 -6.14
C VAL A 32 14.09 -3.56 -6.21
N TYR A 33 14.82 -2.45 -6.18
CA TYR A 33 16.26 -2.41 -6.00
C TYR A 33 16.58 -1.53 -4.79
N LYS A 34 17.42 -2.02 -3.87
CA LYS A 34 17.82 -1.26 -2.68
C LYS A 34 18.94 -0.28 -3.05
N THR A 35 18.58 1.00 -3.17
CA THR A 35 19.52 2.07 -3.50
C THR A 35 20.41 2.42 -2.31
N MET A 36 19.80 2.53 -1.13
CA MET A 36 20.50 2.68 0.15
C MET A 36 19.58 2.24 1.30
N ALA A 37 20.08 2.25 2.54
CA ALA A 37 19.27 1.94 3.70
C ALA A 37 18.03 2.86 3.80
N GLY A 38 16.84 2.27 3.61
CA GLY A 38 15.56 3.00 3.65
C GLY A 38 15.15 3.70 2.37
N ALA A 39 15.86 3.54 1.26
CA ALA A 39 15.43 4.06 -0.05
C ALA A 39 15.56 2.97 -1.12
N TYR A 40 14.48 2.80 -1.89
CA TYR A 40 14.32 1.70 -2.83
C TYR A 40 13.78 2.22 -4.17
N ASP A 41 14.37 1.76 -5.26
CA ASP A 41 13.87 2.00 -6.60
C ASP A 41 12.82 0.93 -6.95
N TYR A 42 11.70 1.33 -7.54
CA TYR A 42 10.69 0.40 -8.02
C TYR A 42 11.00 0.00 -9.46
N LEU A 43 11.33 -1.27 -9.68
CA LEU A 43 11.54 -1.86 -10.99
C LEU A 43 10.20 -2.11 -11.71
N PRO A 44 10.17 -2.44 -13.02
CA PRO A 44 8.92 -2.46 -13.78
C PRO A 44 7.79 -3.31 -13.17
N LEU A 45 8.10 -4.47 -12.58
CA LEU A 45 7.09 -5.29 -11.89
C LEU A 45 6.59 -4.64 -10.60
N GLY A 46 7.50 -4.09 -9.79
CA GLY A 46 7.15 -3.41 -8.55
C GLY A 46 6.35 -2.14 -8.79
N PHE A 47 6.75 -1.34 -9.76
CA PHE A 47 6.03 -0.12 -10.12
C PHE A 47 4.61 -0.43 -10.62
N ARG A 48 4.41 -1.52 -11.38
CA ARG A 48 3.06 -1.97 -11.77
C ARG A 48 2.19 -2.33 -10.57
N VAL A 49 2.73 -3.03 -9.56
CA VAL A 49 1.98 -3.36 -8.33
C VAL A 49 1.66 -2.10 -7.55
N LEU A 50 2.64 -1.21 -7.39
CA LEU A 50 2.48 0.08 -6.71
C LEU A 50 1.36 0.91 -7.33
N GLU A 51 1.31 1.00 -8.66
CA GLU A 51 0.25 1.73 -9.37
C GLU A 51 -1.13 1.07 -9.25
N LYS A 52 -1.21 -0.26 -9.17
CA LYS A 52 -2.47 -0.96 -8.88
C LYS A 52 -2.96 -0.70 -7.46
N ILE A 53 -2.05 -0.67 -6.49
CA ILE A 53 -2.36 -0.27 -5.11
C ILE A 53 -2.86 1.17 -5.09
N ASN A 54 -2.15 2.09 -5.76
CA ASN A 54 -2.56 3.49 -5.87
C ASN A 54 -3.94 3.61 -6.52
N ALA A 55 -4.23 2.84 -7.57
CA ALA A 55 -5.54 2.85 -8.22
C ALA A 55 -6.67 2.37 -7.28
N VAL A 56 -6.44 1.32 -6.48
CA VAL A 56 -7.41 0.88 -5.45
C VAL A 56 -7.64 1.98 -4.43
N ILE A 57 -6.56 2.62 -3.94
CA ILE A 57 -6.65 3.72 -2.97
C ILE A 57 -7.45 4.88 -3.56
N ARG A 58 -7.13 5.35 -4.77
CA ARG A 58 -7.83 6.46 -5.45
C ARG A 58 -9.32 6.22 -5.54
N GLN A 59 -9.73 5.04 -6.01
CA GLN A 59 -11.14 4.68 -6.14
C GLN A 59 -11.89 4.79 -4.82
N GLU A 60 -11.32 4.33 -3.71
CA GLU A 60 -11.97 4.41 -2.40
C GLU A 60 -11.93 5.83 -1.80
N MET A 61 -10.90 6.64 -2.11
CA MET A 61 -10.85 8.05 -1.69
C MET A 61 -11.85 8.92 -2.46
N GLU A 62 -11.96 8.71 -3.78
CA GLU A 62 -12.95 9.39 -4.62
C GLU A 62 -14.39 9.01 -4.24
N ALA A 63 -14.62 7.74 -3.86
CA ALA A 63 -15.92 7.27 -3.40
C ALA A 63 -16.42 7.97 -2.11
N ILE A 64 -15.52 8.58 -1.32
CA ILE A 64 -15.88 9.39 -0.15
C ILE A 64 -15.81 10.91 -0.42
N GLY A 65 -15.71 11.31 -1.69
CA GLY A 65 -15.66 12.71 -2.13
C GLY A 65 -14.28 13.36 -2.01
N GLY A 66 -13.22 12.57 -1.86
CA GLY A 66 -11.84 13.06 -1.85
C GLY A 66 -11.41 13.56 -3.24
N GLN A 67 -10.84 14.75 -3.30
CA GLN A 67 -10.29 15.34 -4.53
C GLN A 67 -8.77 15.22 -4.55
N GLU A 68 -8.21 14.60 -5.60
CA GLU A 68 -6.75 14.42 -5.71
C GLU A 68 -6.06 15.72 -6.13
N LEU A 69 -4.95 16.04 -5.48
CA LEU A 69 -4.06 17.15 -5.78
C LEU A 69 -2.60 16.71 -5.54
N LEU A 70 -1.63 17.58 -5.81
CA LEU A 70 -0.20 17.28 -5.59
C LEU A 70 0.52 18.47 -4.97
N LEU A 71 1.14 18.28 -3.81
CA LEU A 71 1.93 19.31 -3.12
C LEU A 71 3.43 19.08 -3.27
N THR A 72 4.19 20.15 -3.03
CA THR A 72 5.65 20.10 -3.04
C THR A 72 6.19 19.28 -1.85
N ALA A 73 7.23 18.49 -2.11
CA ALA A 73 8.03 17.86 -1.06
C ALA A 73 8.94 18.89 -0.37
N LEU A 74 9.53 19.80 -1.15
CA LEU A 74 10.38 20.87 -0.64
C LEU A 74 9.49 21.96 -0.03
N GLN A 75 9.70 22.27 1.24
CA GLN A 75 8.87 23.20 2.00
C GLN A 75 9.69 24.24 2.79
N PRO A 76 9.21 25.48 2.87
CA PRO A 76 9.88 26.55 3.61
C PRO A 76 9.71 26.38 5.13
N LYS A 77 10.75 26.69 5.91
CA LYS A 77 10.73 26.63 7.38
C LYS A 77 9.58 27.42 7.99
N GLU A 78 9.27 28.59 7.45
CA GLU A 78 8.28 29.55 8.00
C GLU A 78 6.90 28.91 8.13
N ARG A 79 6.55 28.00 7.21
CA ARG A 79 5.29 27.25 7.25
C ARG A 79 5.21 26.34 8.46
N TRP A 80 6.28 25.62 8.78
CA TRP A 80 6.35 24.69 9.91
C TRP A 80 6.52 25.38 11.26
N MET A 81 7.11 26.59 11.27
CA MET A 81 7.20 27.41 12.47
C MET A 81 5.82 27.81 13.00
N LYS A 82 4.84 28.06 12.11
CA LYS A 82 3.47 28.42 12.52
C LYS A 82 2.79 27.34 13.36
N SER A 83 3.05 26.06 13.07
CA SER A 83 2.52 24.93 13.85
C SER A 83 3.45 24.50 15.00
N GLY A 84 4.64 25.10 15.11
CA GLY A 84 5.71 24.68 16.01
C GLY A 84 6.41 23.38 15.60
N ARG A 85 6.00 22.75 14.49
CA ARG A 85 6.49 21.41 14.11
C ARG A 85 7.85 21.40 13.43
N TRP A 86 8.40 22.57 13.09
CA TRP A 86 9.79 22.67 12.64
C TRP A 86 10.78 22.15 13.70
N ASP A 87 10.50 22.46 14.96
CA ASP A 87 11.35 22.05 16.09
C ASP A 87 10.95 20.67 16.62
N THR A 88 9.64 20.38 16.74
CA THR A 88 9.20 19.08 17.28
C THR A 88 9.47 17.90 16.34
N LEU A 89 9.67 18.14 15.03
CA LEU A 89 10.04 17.10 14.05
C LEU A 89 11.52 17.15 13.68
N ALA A 90 12.33 17.89 14.44
CA ALA A 90 13.75 18.12 14.15
C ALA A 90 14.56 16.83 13.93
N GLU A 91 14.21 15.75 14.63
CA GLU A 91 14.91 14.47 14.59
C GLU A 91 14.58 13.62 13.35
N ILE A 92 13.42 13.84 12.72
CA ILE A 92 12.96 13.02 11.58
C ILE A 92 12.76 13.83 10.30
N MET A 93 12.84 15.16 10.35
CA MET A 93 12.72 16.01 9.17
C MET A 93 14.10 16.29 8.59
N TYR A 94 14.30 15.95 7.32
CA TYR A 94 15.43 16.46 6.57
C TYR A 94 15.32 17.98 6.44
N ARG A 95 16.31 18.70 6.98
CA ARG A 95 16.39 20.16 6.99
C ARG A 95 17.75 20.59 6.44
N PHE A 96 17.75 21.61 5.60
CA PHE A 96 18.97 22.15 5.00
C PHE A 96 18.79 23.63 4.65
N LYS A 97 19.89 24.27 4.25
CA LYS A 97 19.88 25.62 3.67
C LYS A 97 20.04 25.52 2.17
N ASP A 98 19.22 26.26 1.42
CA ASP A 98 19.43 26.41 -0.01
C ASP A 98 20.63 27.35 -0.30
N HIS A 99 20.95 27.55 -1.58
CA HIS A 99 22.08 28.39 -1.99
C HIS A 99 21.92 29.88 -1.58
N SER A 100 20.71 30.32 -1.24
CA SER A 100 20.42 31.67 -0.76
C SER A 100 20.52 31.79 0.77
N GLY A 101 20.80 30.68 1.46
CA GLY A 101 20.85 30.60 2.92
C GLY A 101 19.48 30.38 3.58
N ARG A 102 18.41 30.22 2.80
CA ARG A 102 17.05 29.98 3.32
C ARG A 102 16.93 28.57 3.86
N GLU A 103 16.34 28.43 5.04
CA GLU A 103 16.07 27.13 5.64
C GLU A 103 14.84 26.49 5.01
N VAL A 104 15.01 25.26 4.53
CA VAL A 104 14.00 24.45 3.89
C VAL A 104 14.06 23.03 4.43
N GLY A 105 12.96 22.31 4.32
CA GLY A 105 12.89 20.90 4.68
C GLY A 105 12.16 20.06 3.64
N LEU A 106 12.40 18.75 3.67
CA LEU A 106 11.59 17.79 2.92
C LEU A 106 10.41 17.34 3.77
N ALA A 107 9.24 17.29 3.15
CA ALA A 107 7.99 17.02 3.80
C ALA A 107 7.91 15.59 4.35
N ALA A 108 7.79 15.47 5.68
CA ALA A 108 7.42 14.22 6.36
C ALA A 108 5.90 13.94 6.31
N THR A 109 5.11 14.99 6.05
CA THR A 109 3.64 15.05 5.95
C THR A 109 3.23 16.48 5.49
N HIS A 110 1.93 16.76 5.37
CA HIS A 110 1.40 17.98 4.74
C HIS A 110 0.22 18.64 5.49
N GLU A 111 0.06 18.51 6.81
CA GLU A 111 -1.01 19.24 7.53
C GLU A 111 -0.89 20.77 7.35
N GLU A 112 0.31 21.32 7.50
CA GLU A 112 0.62 22.74 7.40
C GLU A 112 0.33 23.35 6.02
N PRO A 113 0.87 22.83 4.90
CA PRO A 113 0.59 23.40 3.59
C PRO A 113 -0.89 23.31 3.21
N LEU A 114 -1.60 22.25 3.62
CA LEU A 114 -3.03 22.15 3.36
C LEU A 114 -3.84 23.15 4.17
N ALA A 115 -3.54 23.31 5.46
CA ALA A 115 -4.18 24.32 6.30
C ALA A 115 -3.97 25.73 5.71
N GLU A 116 -2.76 26.03 5.23
CA GLU A 116 -2.44 27.30 4.58
C GLU A 116 -3.23 27.51 3.28
N ILE A 117 -3.26 26.52 2.37
CA ILE A 117 -4.00 26.63 1.09
C ILE A 117 -5.50 26.78 1.34
N ALA A 118 -6.04 26.05 2.31
CA ALA A 118 -7.46 26.10 2.67
C ALA A 118 -7.92 27.52 3.07
N THR A 119 -7.04 28.37 3.61
CA THR A 119 -7.37 29.78 3.96
C THR A 119 -7.79 30.62 2.74
N ARG A 120 -7.45 30.16 1.54
CA ARG A 120 -7.76 30.84 0.27
C ARG A 120 -9.05 30.34 -0.39
N SER A 121 -9.66 29.31 0.17
CA SER A 121 -10.78 28.60 -0.47
C SER A 121 -11.99 28.39 0.44
N ILE A 122 -11.77 28.37 1.76
CA ILE A 122 -12.84 28.15 2.75
C ILE A 122 -13.15 29.49 3.42
N PHE A 123 -14.34 30.04 3.14
CA PHE A 123 -14.77 31.32 3.68
C PHE A 123 -16.09 31.23 4.46
N SER A 124 -16.95 30.29 4.09
CA SER A 124 -18.29 30.12 4.65
C SER A 124 -18.59 28.66 4.98
N HIS A 125 -19.61 28.44 5.80
CA HIS A 125 -20.11 27.09 6.12
C HIS A 125 -20.56 26.30 4.88
N LYS A 126 -20.85 26.97 3.76
CA LYS A 126 -21.25 26.34 2.49
C LYS A 126 -20.09 25.69 1.75
N ASP A 127 -18.85 26.05 2.10
CA ASP A 127 -17.64 25.45 1.52
C ASP A 127 -17.27 24.13 2.22
N LEU A 128 -18.03 23.73 3.25
CA LEU A 128 -17.75 22.59 4.14
C LEU A 128 -18.91 21.57 4.11
N PRO A 129 -18.62 20.26 4.24
CA PRO A 129 -17.30 19.66 4.36
C PRO A 129 -16.59 19.51 3.00
N ILE A 130 -15.25 19.54 3.02
CA ILE A 130 -14.42 19.25 1.84
C ILE A 130 -13.26 18.33 2.23
N ALA A 131 -12.88 17.43 1.33
CA ALA A 131 -11.78 16.51 1.51
C ALA A 131 -10.86 16.50 0.29
N VAL A 132 -9.56 16.60 0.52
CA VAL A 132 -8.53 16.59 -0.51
C VAL A 132 -7.43 15.62 -0.14
N TYR A 133 -6.79 14.99 -1.12
CA TYR A 133 -5.71 14.04 -0.87
C TYR A 133 -4.65 14.10 -1.95
N GLN A 134 -3.49 13.51 -1.67
CA GLN A 134 -2.43 13.28 -2.65
C GLN A 134 -1.86 11.88 -2.46
N ILE A 135 -1.20 11.35 -3.49
CA ILE A 135 -0.26 10.22 -3.38
C ILE A 135 1.12 10.76 -3.75
N GLN A 136 1.96 10.98 -2.74
CA GLN A 136 3.18 11.77 -2.93
C GLN A 136 4.32 11.29 -2.00
N THR A 137 5.56 11.43 -2.49
CA THR A 137 6.79 11.01 -1.79
C THR A 137 7.07 11.84 -0.54
N LYS A 138 7.12 11.15 0.60
CA LYS A 138 7.51 11.70 1.90
C LYS A 138 8.94 11.33 2.23
N PHE A 139 9.54 12.17 3.06
CA PHE A 139 10.88 11.95 3.58
C PHE A 139 10.85 11.98 5.10
N ARG A 140 11.43 10.96 5.74
CA ARG A 140 11.66 10.90 7.17
C ARG A 140 13.07 10.40 7.41
N ASP A 141 13.89 11.16 8.13
CA ASP A 141 15.25 10.77 8.49
C ASP A 141 15.24 9.73 9.60
N GLU A 142 14.72 8.56 9.25
CA GLU A 142 14.53 7.45 10.17
C GLU A 142 15.88 6.93 10.66
N PRO A 143 16.18 7.03 11.98
CA PRO A 143 17.46 6.59 12.52
C PRO A 143 17.75 5.12 12.22
N ARG A 144 16.69 4.29 12.10
CA ARG A 144 16.80 2.86 11.78
C ARG A 144 15.77 2.46 10.73
N ALA A 145 16.13 2.58 9.46
CA ALA A 145 15.38 1.94 8.38
C ALA A 145 15.50 0.41 8.50
N LYS A 146 14.36 -0.29 8.41
CA LYS A 146 14.29 -1.73 8.70
C LYS A 146 13.17 -2.41 7.91
N SER A 147 13.34 -3.71 7.66
CA SER A 147 12.31 -4.60 7.11
C SER A 147 11.84 -4.18 5.70
N GLY A 148 12.77 -3.78 4.82
CA GLY A 148 12.44 -3.42 3.44
C GLY A 148 11.60 -2.15 3.32
N LEU A 149 10.51 -2.23 2.56
CA LEU A 149 9.60 -1.11 2.33
C LEU A 149 8.69 -0.80 3.51
N ILE A 150 8.74 -1.59 4.59
CA ILE A 150 7.92 -1.36 5.79
C ILE A 150 8.36 -0.08 6.50
N ARG A 151 9.67 0.12 6.67
CA ARG A 151 10.23 1.30 7.33
C ARG A 151 11.38 1.88 6.52
N GLY A 152 11.02 2.77 5.60
CA GLY A 152 11.94 3.55 4.76
C GLY A 152 12.12 4.99 5.23
N ARG A 153 13.09 5.66 4.60
CA ARG A 153 13.37 7.09 4.71
C ARG A 153 12.73 7.91 3.61
N GLU A 154 12.65 7.33 2.42
CA GLU A 154 11.91 7.85 1.28
C GLU A 154 10.80 6.88 0.92
N PHE A 155 9.55 7.35 0.90
CA PHE A 155 8.42 6.47 0.64
C PHE A 155 7.20 7.24 0.15
N LEU A 156 6.36 6.59 -0.66
CA LEU A 156 5.05 7.14 -1.02
C LEU A 156 4.11 7.08 0.18
N MET A 157 3.33 8.14 0.34
CA MET A 157 2.18 8.18 1.22
C MET A 157 1.00 8.75 0.45
N LYS A 158 -0.14 8.07 0.55
CA LYS A 158 -1.42 8.72 0.38
C LYS A 158 -1.74 9.44 1.68
N ASP A 159 -1.95 10.74 1.63
CA ASP A 159 -2.38 11.56 2.76
C ASP A 159 -3.59 12.40 2.37
N LEU A 160 -4.71 12.17 3.07
CA LEU A 160 -5.97 12.89 2.89
C LEU A 160 -6.16 13.84 4.06
N TYR A 161 -6.70 15.03 3.79
CA TYR A 161 -7.08 16.02 4.78
C TYR A 161 -8.52 16.43 4.54
N SER A 162 -9.32 16.41 5.61
CA SER A 162 -10.74 16.76 5.57
C SER A 162 -11.00 17.97 6.45
N PHE A 163 -11.84 18.89 5.97
CA PHE A 163 -12.18 20.15 6.62
C PHE A 163 -13.68 20.19 6.90
N HIS A 164 -14.04 20.57 8.13
CA HIS A 164 -15.38 20.42 8.69
C HIS A 164 -15.79 21.65 9.47
N ARG A 165 -17.10 21.86 9.54
CA ARG A 165 -17.68 22.99 10.30
C ARG A 165 -17.56 22.79 11.81
N ASP A 166 -17.73 21.55 12.27
CA ASP A 166 -17.79 21.19 13.69
C ASP A 166 -17.27 19.76 13.93
N GLU A 167 -17.12 19.40 15.20
CA GLU A 167 -16.67 18.07 15.61
C GLU A 167 -17.58 16.95 15.10
N ARG A 168 -18.90 17.16 15.09
CA ARG A 168 -19.87 16.13 14.65
C ARG A 168 -19.75 15.85 13.16
N ASP A 169 -19.46 16.88 12.37
CA ASP A 169 -19.21 16.74 10.93
C ASP A 169 -17.90 15.99 10.66
N LEU A 170 -16.85 16.32 11.41
CA LEU A 170 -15.60 15.54 11.40
C LEU A 170 -15.84 14.07 11.78
N GLU A 171 -16.61 13.77 12.82
CA GLU A 171 -16.91 12.40 13.24
C GLU A 171 -17.64 11.60 12.15
N ARG A 172 -18.61 12.22 11.46
CA ARG A 172 -19.30 11.57 10.33
C ARG A 172 -18.33 11.25 9.19
N PHE A 173 -17.44 12.17 8.84
CA PHE A 173 -16.45 11.91 7.80
C PHE A 173 -15.40 10.89 8.25
N TYR A 174 -14.98 10.92 9.51
CA TYR A 174 -14.03 9.97 10.08
C TYR A 174 -14.56 8.53 9.97
N ALA A 175 -15.84 8.31 10.26
CA ALA A 175 -16.49 7.01 10.08
C ALA A 175 -16.56 6.57 8.60
N LYS A 176 -16.79 7.52 7.67
CA LYS A 176 -16.74 7.24 6.22
C LYS A 176 -15.33 6.86 5.76
N ALA A 177 -14.31 7.58 6.24
CA ALA A 177 -12.92 7.31 5.94
C ALA A 177 -12.50 5.94 6.49
N ASP A 178 -12.94 5.57 7.69
CA ASP A 178 -12.70 4.24 8.26
C ASP A 178 -13.23 3.13 7.34
N GLN A 179 -14.48 3.23 6.90
CA GLN A 179 -15.05 2.26 5.96
C GLN A 179 -14.28 2.20 4.63
N ALA A 180 -13.82 3.34 4.10
CA ALA A 180 -13.02 3.37 2.87
C ALA A 180 -11.66 2.67 3.05
N TYR A 181 -10.98 2.89 4.18
CA TYR A 181 -9.71 2.24 4.49
C TYR A 181 -9.87 0.72 4.60
N GLN A 182 -10.91 0.28 5.30
CA GLN A 182 -11.23 -1.14 5.39
C GLN A 182 -11.48 -1.77 4.01
N LYS A 183 -12.13 -1.06 3.08
CA LYS A 183 -12.31 -1.53 1.70
C LYS A 183 -10.98 -1.61 0.95
N VAL A 184 -10.11 -0.61 1.07
CA VAL A 184 -8.77 -0.63 0.46
C VAL A 184 -8.01 -1.89 0.89
N PHE A 185 -7.91 -2.15 2.20
CA PHE A 185 -7.12 -3.27 2.71
C PHE A 185 -7.75 -4.63 2.39
N LYS A 186 -9.08 -4.76 2.41
CA LYS A 186 -9.78 -5.97 1.92
C LYS A 186 -9.52 -6.24 0.44
N ARG A 187 -9.59 -5.20 -0.39
CA ARG A 187 -9.31 -5.31 -1.83
C ARG A 187 -7.83 -5.62 -2.10
N ALA A 188 -6.94 -5.17 -1.23
CA ALA A 188 -5.53 -5.53 -1.22
C ALA A 188 -5.27 -6.96 -0.68
N GLY A 189 -6.30 -7.72 -0.31
CA GLY A 189 -6.17 -9.11 0.14
C GLY A 189 -5.57 -9.27 1.53
N LEU A 190 -5.79 -8.30 2.43
CA LEU A 190 -5.24 -8.32 3.78
C LEU A 190 -6.31 -8.58 4.84
N GLU A 191 -5.93 -9.39 5.82
CA GLU A 191 -6.60 -9.50 7.11
C GLU A 191 -5.96 -8.53 8.10
N PHE A 192 -6.73 -7.59 8.66
CA PHE A 192 -6.20 -6.51 9.49
C PHE A 192 -7.11 -6.19 10.69
N PHE A 193 -6.51 -5.76 11.79
CA PHE A 193 -7.23 -5.21 12.94
C PHE A 193 -7.37 -3.70 12.79
N VAL A 194 -8.52 -3.18 13.24
CA VAL A 194 -8.68 -1.74 13.50
C VAL A 194 -8.35 -1.56 14.98
N THR A 195 -7.19 -0.99 15.25
CA THR A 195 -6.57 -0.93 16.57
C THR A 195 -6.69 0.48 17.13
N GLU A 196 -7.22 0.62 18.34
CA GLU A 196 -7.18 1.90 19.05
C GLU A 196 -5.73 2.22 19.44
N ALA A 197 -5.28 3.44 19.13
CA ALA A 197 -3.90 3.85 19.32
C ALA A 197 -3.76 5.28 19.87
N SER A 198 -2.52 5.65 20.21
CA SER A 198 -2.17 6.98 20.65
C SER A 198 -2.30 7.99 19.51
N GLY A 199 -2.81 9.19 19.81
CA GLY A 199 -2.83 10.31 18.86
C GLY A 199 -1.46 10.96 18.62
N GLY A 200 -0.43 10.55 19.36
CA GLY A 200 0.93 11.02 19.23
C GLY A 200 1.04 12.54 19.27
N THR A 201 1.80 13.12 18.33
CA THR A 201 1.94 14.58 18.19
C THR A 201 0.77 15.24 17.47
N PHE A 202 -0.16 14.46 16.91
CA PHE A 202 -1.25 14.95 16.07
C PHE A 202 -2.49 15.34 16.89
N THR A 203 -2.89 14.50 17.86
CA THR A 203 -4.09 14.72 18.66
C THR A 203 -3.98 14.11 20.07
N LYS A 204 -4.78 14.60 21.02
CA LYS A 204 -4.90 14.03 22.36
C LYS A 204 -5.95 12.91 22.45
N GLN A 205 -6.77 12.75 21.41
CA GLN A 205 -7.77 11.67 21.35
C GLN A 205 -7.13 10.36 20.87
N PHE A 206 -7.80 9.24 21.12
CA PHE A 206 -7.43 7.97 20.49
C PHE A 206 -7.64 8.04 18.97
N THR A 207 -6.78 7.34 18.26
CA THR A 207 -6.79 7.18 16.81
C THR A 207 -7.08 5.72 16.46
N HIS A 208 -7.21 5.43 15.17
CA HIS A 208 -7.37 4.08 14.68
C HIS A 208 -6.27 3.74 13.67
N GLU A 209 -5.41 2.82 14.08
CA GLU A 209 -4.38 2.19 13.25
C GLU A 209 -4.95 0.94 12.57
N TYR A 210 -4.55 0.71 11.33
CA TYR A 210 -4.90 -0.52 10.59
C TYR A 210 -3.69 -1.41 10.59
N GLN A 211 -3.77 -2.51 11.34
CA GLN A 211 -2.61 -3.33 11.68
C GLN A 211 -2.76 -4.75 11.18
N VAL A 212 -1.75 -5.21 10.46
CA VAL A 212 -1.63 -6.58 9.95
C VAL A 212 -0.62 -7.32 10.78
N LEU A 213 -0.99 -8.47 11.33
CA LEU A 213 -0.05 -9.30 12.11
C LEU A 213 1.09 -9.78 11.21
N SER A 214 2.33 -9.52 11.64
CA SER A 214 3.54 -9.96 10.95
C SER A 214 4.74 -9.79 11.89
N ASP A 215 5.67 -10.74 11.86
CA ASP A 215 6.92 -10.68 12.62
C ASP A 215 7.86 -9.56 12.15
N ALA A 216 7.67 -9.07 10.91
CA ALA A 216 8.37 -7.91 10.37
C ALA A 216 7.83 -6.57 10.91
N GLY A 217 6.67 -6.61 11.59
CA GLY A 217 6.06 -5.49 12.28
C GLY A 217 6.83 -5.01 13.50
N GLU A 218 6.67 -3.74 13.83
CA GLU A 218 7.33 -3.10 14.97
C GLU A 218 6.36 -2.78 16.11
N ASP A 219 5.08 -2.57 15.78
CA ASP A 219 4.05 -2.37 16.77
C ASP A 219 3.75 -3.67 17.48
N HIS A 220 3.44 -3.57 18.77
CA HIS A 220 2.90 -4.67 19.55
C HIS A 220 1.47 -4.35 19.92
N ILE A 221 0.57 -5.29 19.61
CA ILE A 221 -0.86 -5.06 19.79
C ILE A 221 -1.44 -6.17 20.65
N LEU A 222 -2.40 -5.82 21.49
CA LEU A 222 -3.23 -6.78 22.20
C LEU A 222 -4.57 -6.86 21.48
N TYR A 223 -4.99 -8.08 21.13
CA TYR A 223 -6.19 -8.29 20.33
C TYR A 223 -7.02 -9.49 20.78
N CYS A 224 -8.32 -9.43 20.47
CA CYS A 224 -9.23 -10.54 20.63
C CYS A 224 -9.37 -11.29 19.30
N PRO A 225 -9.01 -12.59 19.24
CA PRO A 225 -9.08 -13.36 18.00
C PRO A 225 -10.53 -13.59 17.52
N ARG A 226 -11.52 -13.42 18.41
CA ARG A 226 -12.94 -13.67 18.10
C ARG A 226 -13.67 -12.43 17.59
N CYS A 227 -13.65 -11.33 18.35
CA CYS A 227 -14.41 -10.12 18.03
C CYS A 227 -13.56 -9.00 17.42
N ARG A 228 -12.28 -9.28 17.13
CA ARG A 228 -11.35 -8.36 16.46
C ARG A 228 -11.08 -7.05 17.22
N TYR A 229 -11.46 -6.95 18.50
CA TYR A 229 -11.11 -5.79 19.32
C TYR A 229 -9.60 -5.77 19.52
N ALA A 230 -8.95 -4.64 19.27
CA ALA A 230 -7.52 -4.50 19.39
C ALA A 230 -7.15 -3.11 19.94
N GLN A 231 -6.08 -3.05 20.72
CA GLN A 231 -5.47 -1.81 21.17
C GLN A 231 -3.95 -1.93 21.05
N ASN A 232 -3.30 -0.81 20.72
CA ASN A 232 -1.86 -0.71 20.71
C ASN A 232 -1.33 -0.87 22.15
N GLN A 233 -0.23 -1.60 22.33
CA GLN A 233 0.35 -1.85 23.65
C GLN A 233 0.67 -0.57 24.41
N GLU A 234 0.96 0.54 23.72
CA GLU A 234 1.24 1.85 24.33
C GLU A 234 0.08 2.42 25.13
N ILE A 235 -1.18 2.10 24.78
CA ILE A 235 -2.37 2.66 25.41
C ILE A 235 -3.23 1.64 26.16
N THR A 236 -2.98 0.36 25.94
CA THR A 236 -3.90 -0.68 26.39
C THR A 236 -3.85 -0.90 27.90
N THR A 237 -5.02 -1.17 28.49
CA THR A 237 -5.15 -1.70 29.86
C THR A 237 -5.49 -3.18 29.87
N MET A 238 -5.60 -3.81 28.69
CA MET A 238 -5.88 -5.23 28.56
C MET A 238 -4.71 -6.07 29.10
N ARG A 239 -5.03 -7.24 29.65
CA ARG A 239 -4.03 -8.21 30.12
C ARG A 239 -4.04 -9.44 29.22
N LEU A 240 -2.86 -9.83 28.75
CA LEU A 240 -2.67 -11.05 27.96
C LEU A 240 -3.28 -12.27 28.67
N GLY A 241 -3.98 -13.14 27.93
CA GLY A 241 -4.61 -14.35 28.46
C GLY A 241 -5.94 -14.14 29.20
N THR A 242 -6.34 -12.90 29.50
CA THR A 242 -7.62 -12.61 30.16
C THR A 242 -8.79 -12.58 29.17
N LYS A 243 -10.03 -12.75 29.66
CA LYS A 243 -11.23 -12.67 28.81
C LYS A 243 -11.34 -11.29 28.18
N CYS A 244 -11.63 -11.25 26.88
CA CYS A 244 -11.80 -10.03 26.12
C CYS A 244 -12.86 -9.11 26.78
N PRO A 245 -12.52 -7.85 27.10
CA PRO A 245 -13.44 -6.93 27.78
C PRO A 245 -14.65 -6.55 26.91
N LYS A 246 -14.52 -6.62 25.58
CA LYS A 246 -15.60 -6.27 24.63
C LYS A 246 -16.65 -7.37 24.47
N CYS A 247 -16.23 -8.64 24.41
CA CYS A 247 -17.17 -9.74 24.10
C CYS A 247 -17.24 -10.86 25.16
N GLY A 248 -16.29 -10.92 26.10
CA GLY A 248 -16.22 -11.95 27.15
C GLY A 248 -15.96 -13.39 26.69
N LYS A 249 -15.75 -13.62 25.38
CA LYS A 249 -15.83 -14.95 24.75
C LYS A 249 -14.51 -15.59 24.34
N ALA A 250 -13.39 -14.86 24.36
CA ALA A 250 -12.07 -15.37 24.00
C ALA A 250 -10.99 -14.69 24.86
N ALA A 251 -9.86 -15.38 25.05
CA ALA A 251 -8.70 -14.80 25.71
C ALA A 251 -8.00 -13.78 24.80
N ILE A 252 -7.52 -12.67 25.37
CA ILE A 252 -6.70 -11.68 24.67
C ILE A 252 -5.36 -12.32 24.30
N GLN A 253 -4.94 -12.09 23.06
CA GLN A 253 -3.65 -12.46 22.50
C GLN A 253 -2.81 -11.20 22.27
N ALA A 254 -1.50 -11.39 22.05
CA ALA A 254 -0.60 -10.33 21.64
C ALA A 254 0.19 -10.76 20.41
N GLY A 255 0.56 -9.80 19.57
CA GLY A 255 1.37 -10.07 18.38
C GLY A 255 2.02 -8.80 17.84
N LYS A 256 3.06 -9.00 17.04
CA LYS A 256 3.68 -7.93 16.26
C LYS A 256 2.82 -7.60 15.06
N ALA A 257 2.76 -6.32 14.71
CA ALA A 257 1.97 -5.86 13.58
C ALA A 257 2.64 -4.74 12.78
N VAL A 258 2.28 -4.68 11.50
CA VAL A 258 2.62 -3.58 10.60
C VAL A 258 1.42 -2.65 10.50
N GLU A 259 1.60 -1.38 10.88
CA GLU A 259 0.64 -0.30 10.63
C GLU A 259 0.63 0.08 9.14
N VAL A 260 -0.40 -0.36 8.40
CA VAL A 260 -0.58 -0.04 6.98
C VAL A 260 -1.33 1.28 6.72
N GLY A 261 -1.92 1.86 7.76
CA GLY A 261 -2.51 3.19 7.73
C GLY A 261 -3.00 3.64 9.10
N ASN A 262 -3.31 4.93 9.21
CA ASN A 262 -3.80 5.56 10.43
C ASN A 262 -4.69 6.76 10.11
N ILE A 263 -5.67 7.01 10.96
CA ILE A 263 -6.66 8.08 10.80
C ILE A 263 -6.80 8.93 12.09
N PHE A 264 -6.71 10.25 11.93
CA PHE A 264 -6.58 11.21 13.01
C PHE A 264 -7.70 12.26 13.00
N LYS A 265 -8.26 12.52 14.18
CA LYS A 265 -9.11 13.70 14.45
C LYS A 265 -8.22 14.82 14.98
N LEU A 266 -7.84 15.76 14.10
CA LEU A 266 -6.89 16.83 14.42
C LEU A 266 -7.53 17.99 15.20
N GLY A 267 -8.86 18.10 15.17
CA GLY A 267 -9.57 19.22 15.76
C GLY A 267 -9.20 20.54 15.08
N THR A 268 -9.01 21.59 15.86
CA THR A 268 -8.67 22.92 15.33
C THR A 268 -7.19 23.25 15.41
N LYS A 269 -6.31 22.29 15.75
CA LYS A 269 -4.88 22.55 16.00
C LYS A 269 -4.21 23.33 14.86
N PHE A 270 -4.32 22.81 13.63
CA PHE A 270 -3.69 23.39 12.46
C PHE A 270 -4.47 24.59 11.93
N SER A 271 -5.81 24.53 11.96
CA SER A 271 -6.61 25.67 11.51
C SER A 271 -6.38 26.91 12.36
N SER A 272 -6.28 26.77 13.68
CA SER A 272 -5.92 27.86 14.59
C SER A 272 -4.53 28.42 14.31
N ALA A 273 -3.54 27.57 14.04
CA ALA A 273 -2.17 28.01 13.72
C ALA A 273 -2.06 28.83 12.42
N PHE A 274 -2.94 28.59 11.45
CA PHE A 274 -2.96 29.27 10.16
C PHE A 274 -4.06 30.34 10.02
N GLY A 275 -4.89 30.54 11.06
CA GLY A 275 -6.03 31.45 11.00
C GLY A 275 -7.15 30.99 10.07
N LEU A 276 -7.23 29.70 9.77
CA LEU A 276 -8.26 29.09 8.94
C LEU A 276 -9.59 29.05 9.69
N ALA A 277 -10.54 29.88 9.24
CA ALA A 277 -11.86 30.02 9.83
C ALA A 277 -12.91 30.25 8.74
N TYR A 278 -14.16 29.89 9.04
CA TYR A 278 -15.32 30.10 8.16
C TYR A 278 -16.38 30.95 8.87
N ALA A 279 -17.24 31.62 8.08
CA ALA A 279 -18.45 32.27 8.58
C ALA A 279 -19.61 31.28 8.69
N ASP A 280 -20.15 31.09 9.89
CA ASP A 280 -21.32 30.24 10.13
C ASP A 280 -22.63 30.86 9.61
N GLU A 281 -23.76 30.20 9.85
CA GLU A 281 -25.08 30.65 9.41
C GLU A 281 -25.47 32.03 10.00
N ARG A 282 -24.81 32.47 11.07
CA ARG A 282 -25.00 33.77 11.72
C ARG A 282 -23.94 34.80 11.34
N GLY A 283 -22.98 34.42 10.50
CA GLY A 283 -21.83 35.26 10.14
C GLY A 283 -20.72 35.28 11.18
N GLU A 284 -20.79 34.45 12.23
CA GLU A 284 -19.72 34.37 13.23
C GLU A 284 -18.53 33.59 12.66
N ARG A 285 -17.31 34.07 12.91
CA ARG A 285 -16.09 33.36 12.51
C ARG A 285 -15.79 32.20 13.46
N LYS A 286 -15.80 30.98 12.92
CA LYS A 286 -15.46 29.74 13.65
C LYS A 286 -14.21 29.08 13.05
N PRO A 287 -13.31 28.52 13.87
CA PRO A 287 -12.17 27.75 13.36
C PRO A 287 -12.67 26.49 12.64
N VAL A 288 -11.99 26.11 11.57
CA VAL A 288 -12.32 24.89 10.82
C VAL A 288 -11.82 23.65 11.57
N TRP A 289 -12.63 22.62 11.66
CA TRP A 289 -12.24 21.33 12.23
C TRP A 289 -11.55 20.48 11.16
N MET A 290 -10.45 19.82 11.52
CA MET A 290 -9.61 19.07 10.58
C MET A 290 -9.47 17.60 10.98
N GLY A 291 -9.31 16.74 9.98
CA GLY A 291 -8.87 15.36 10.12
C GLY A 291 -7.79 15.03 9.10
N SER A 292 -6.90 14.09 9.42
CA SER A 292 -5.89 13.57 8.48
C SER A 292 -5.88 12.04 8.44
N TYR A 293 -5.57 11.48 7.28
CA TYR A 293 -5.74 10.05 7.01
C TYR A 293 -4.58 9.56 6.10
N GLY A 294 -3.72 8.70 6.63
CA GLY A 294 -2.50 8.21 5.99
C GLY A 294 -2.55 6.73 5.59
N ILE A 295 -2.07 6.39 4.38
CA ILE A 295 -1.81 5.02 3.90
C ILE A 295 -0.46 5.07 3.20
N GLY A 296 0.46 4.15 3.48
CA GLY A 296 1.73 4.05 2.75
C GLY A 296 1.65 3.00 1.64
N PRO A 297 1.54 3.34 0.34
CA PRO A 297 1.41 2.35 -0.73
C PRO A 297 2.58 1.36 -0.81
N GLY A 298 3.81 1.83 -0.63
CA GLY A 298 5.00 0.96 -0.59
C GLY A 298 5.02 0.01 0.61
N ARG A 299 4.67 0.53 1.80
CA ARG A 299 4.49 -0.28 3.00
C ARG A 299 3.37 -1.31 2.82
N LEU A 300 2.26 -0.91 2.19
CA LEU A 300 1.15 -1.80 1.88
C LEU A 300 1.59 -2.92 0.94
N MET A 301 2.36 -2.61 -0.11
CA MET A 301 2.95 -3.62 -1.00
C MET A 301 3.82 -4.63 -0.24
N ALA A 302 4.71 -4.15 0.63
CA ALA A 302 5.52 -5.04 1.47
C ALA A 302 4.68 -5.90 2.42
N THR A 303 3.65 -5.31 3.04
CA THR A 303 2.77 -6.03 3.96
C THR A 303 1.97 -7.13 3.26
N ILE A 304 1.56 -6.90 2.01
CA ILE A 304 0.94 -7.93 1.17
C ILE A 304 1.89 -9.11 0.98
N VAL A 305 3.18 -8.87 0.72
CA VAL A 305 4.16 -9.95 0.59
C VAL A 305 4.41 -10.66 1.93
N GLU A 306 4.53 -9.94 3.04
CA GLU A 306 4.64 -10.55 4.37
C GLU A 306 3.46 -11.49 4.65
N ALA A 307 2.24 -11.07 4.33
CA ALA A 307 1.03 -11.86 4.58
C ALA A 307 0.78 -12.97 3.53
N ASN A 308 1.30 -12.83 2.31
CA ASN A 308 0.99 -13.70 1.18
C ASN A 308 2.25 -14.16 0.44
N HIS A 309 2.98 -15.09 1.05
CA HIS A 309 4.11 -15.79 0.43
C HIS A 309 4.16 -17.25 0.87
N ASP A 310 4.90 -18.07 0.11
CA ASP A 310 5.25 -19.44 0.50
C ASP A 310 6.76 -19.68 0.30
N GLY A 311 7.23 -20.90 0.57
CA GLY A 311 8.65 -21.24 0.42
C GLY A 311 9.20 -21.10 -1.00
N ARG A 312 8.35 -20.90 -2.03
CA ARG A 312 8.76 -20.70 -3.43
C ARG A 312 8.73 -19.25 -3.86
N GLY A 313 8.01 -18.38 -3.17
CA GLY A 313 7.95 -16.95 -3.50
C GLY A 313 6.65 -16.26 -3.15
N ILE A 314 6.38 -15.16 -3.87
CA ILE A 314 5.25 -14.27 -3.61
C ILE A 314 3.94 -14.92 -4.08
N VAL A 315 2.83 -14.60 -3.41
CA VAL A 315 1.47 -14.97 -3.82
C VAL A 315 0.61 -13.71 -3.86
N TRP A 316 0.54 -13.05 -5.01
CA TRP A 316 -0.19 -11.78 -5.10
C TRP A 316 -1.72 -11.97 -5.04
N PRO A 317 -2.44 -11.14 -4.26
CA PRO A 317 -3.87 -10.94 -4.44
C PRO A 317 -4.17 -10.41 -5.84
N GLU A 318 -5.24 -10.93 -6.46
CA GLU A 318 -5.54 -10.68 -7.87
C GLU A 318 -5.68 -9.19 -8.23
N ALA A 319 -6.18 -8.37 -7.30
CA ALA A 319 -6.40 -6.95 -7.50
C ALA A 319 -5.10 -6.15 -7.70
N VAL A 320 -3.99 -6.60 -7.10
CA VAL A 320 -2.71 -5.86 -7.08
C VAL A 320 -1.60 -6.55 -7.84
N ALA A 321 -1.79 -7.80 -8.28
CA ALA A 321 -0.79 -8.56 -9.02
C ALA A 321 -0.27 -7.81 -10.27
N PRO A 322 1.04 -7.86 -10.59
CA PRO A 322 1.61 -7.08 -11.70
C PRO A 322 1.04 -7.45 -13.07
N TYR A 323 0.66 -8.72 -13.21
CA TYR A 323 -0.07 -9.29 -14.35
C TYR A 323 -1.12 -10.26 -13.83
N ARG A 324 -2.15 -10.52 -14.65
CA ARG A 324 -3.22 -11.46 -14.33
C ARG A 324 -2.78 -12.91 -14.59
N ALA A 325 -2.05 -13.14 -15.68
CA ALA A 325 -1.59 -14.46 -16.08
C ALA A 325 -0.11 -14.46 -16.49
N HIS A 326 0.61 -15.52 -16.14
CA HIS A 326 1.96 -15.82 -16.57
C HIS A 326 1.89 -16.95 -17.59
N LEU A 327 2.04 -16.59 -18.86
CA LEU A 327 2.11 -17.55 -19.96
C LEU A 327 3.53 -18.07 -20.08
N ILE A 328 3.71 -19.39 -20.02
CA ILE A 328 5.00 -20.04 -20.10
C ILE A 328 5.03 -20.92 -21.35
N GLU A 329 5.95 -20.61 -22.25
CA GLU A 329 6.30 -21.47 -23.37
C GLU A 329 7.41 -22.44 -22.97
N ILE A 330 7.13 -23.74 -23.06
CA ILE A 330 8.14 -24.78 -22.87
C ILE A 330 8.75 -25.10 -24.23
N ARG A 331 10.02 -24.74 -24.39
CA ARG A 331 10.76 -24.95 -25.64
C ARG A 331 10.62 -26.39 -26.12
N SER A 332 10.42 -26.51 -27.43
CA SER A 332 10.32 -27.76 -28.17
C SER A 332 11.08 -27.60 -29.47
N VAL A 333 11.56 -28.72 -30.03
CA VAL A 333 12.14 -28.76 -31.39
C VAL A 333 11.09 -28.38 -32.44
N MET A 334 9.81 -28.55 -32.12
CA MET A 334 8.69 -28.18 -32.97
C MET A 334 8.40 -26.68 -32.89
N GLN A 335 8.50 -25.98 -34.02
CA GLN A 335 8.07 -24.58 -34.17
C GLN A 335 6.58 -24.34 -33.84
N LYS A 336 5.80 -25.43 -33.76
CA LYS A 336 4.38 -25.44 -33.41
C LYS A 336 4.11 -24.93 -31.99
N VAL A 337 5.00 -25.17 -31.02
CA VAL A 337 4.79 -24.69 -29.64
C VAL A 337 4.81 -23.17 -29.58
N LYS A 338 5.86 -22.56 -30.13
CA LYS A 338 6.01 -21.10 -30.23
C LYS A 338 4.81 -20.45 -30.92
N SER A 339 4.42 -20.98 -32.08
CA SER A 339 3.25 -20.49 -32.82
C SER A 339 1.95 -20.52 -31.98
N GLN A 340 1.73 -21.58 -31.20
CA GLN A 340 0.54 -21.67 -30.35
C GLN A 340 0.61 -20.79 -29.12
N ALA A 341 1.78 -20.64 -28.49
CA ALA A 341 1.99 -19.71 -27.38
C ALA A 341 1.74 -18.26 -27.84
N GLU A 342 2.28 -17.86 -29.00
CA GLU A 342 2.02 -16.56 -29.63
C GLU A 342 0.54 -16.31 -29.92
N THR A 343 -0.14 -17.33 -30.46
CA THR A 343 -1.58 -17.24 -30.75
C THR A 343 -2.38 -17.06 -29.46
N LEU A 344 -2.04 -17.81 -28.41
CA LEU A 344 -2.70 -17.68 -27.11
C LEU A 344 -2.42 -16.31 -26.47
N TYR A 345 -1.18 -15.84 -26.51
CA TYR A 345 -0.78 -14.52 -26.02
C TYR A 345 -1.62 -13.43 -26.67
N LYS A 346 -1.72 -13.41 -28.01
CA LYS A 346 -2.56 -12.46 -28.77
C LYS A 346 -4.04 -12.54 -28.39
N LYS A 347 -4.58 -13.76 -28.19
CA LYS A 347 -5.99 -13.95 -27.77
C LYS A 347 -6.25 -13.40 -26.36
N LEU A 348 -5.33 -13.63 -25.42
CA LEU A 348 -5.44 -13.09 -24.06
C LEU A 348 -5.40 -11.55 -24.07
N LEU A 349 -4.46 -10.96 -24.82
CA LEU A 349 -4.36 -9.51 -24.98
C LEU A 349 -5.61 -8.91 -25.64
N ALA A 350 -6.18 -9.57 -26.66
CA ALA A 350 -7.42 -9.12 -27.30
C ALA A 350 -8.63 -9.10 -26.34
N ARG A 351 -8.57 -9.86 -25.24
CA ARG A 351 -9.56 -9.84 -24.15
C ARG A 351 -9.14 -8.93 -22.99
N ARG A 352 -8.15 -8.06 -23.18
CA ARG A 352 -7.58 -7.13 -22.18
C ARG A 352 -7.03 -7.84 -20.93
N VAL A 353 -6.63 -9.09 -21.07
CA VAL A 353 -5.96 -9.82 -19.99
C VAL A 353 -4.51 -9.32 -19.93
N GLU A 354 -4.06 -8.90 -18.76
CA GLU A 354 -2.66 -8.55 -18.54
C GLU A 354 -1.82 -9.83 -18.46
N VAL A 355 -0.93 -10.03 -19.43
CA VAL A 355 -0.10 -11.23 -19.51
C VAL A 355 1.39 -10.90 -19.46
N LEU A 356 2.12 -11.57 -18.57
CA LEU A 356 3.57 -11.74 -18.69
C LEU A 356 3.83 -13.04 -19.44
N TYR A 357 4.55 -12.97 -20.55
CA TYR A 357 4.83 -14.12 -21.40
C TYR A 357 6.31 -14.48 -21.31
N ASP A 358 6.60 -15.63 -20.70
CA ASP A 358 7.93 -16.21 -20.63
C ASP A 358 8.34 -16.91 -21.93
N ASP A 359 8.82 -16.11 -22.86
CA ASP A 359 9.31 -16.49 -24.20
C ASP A 359 10.83 -16.69 -24.27
N ARG A 360 11.50 -16.77 -23.12
CA ARG A 360 12.96 -16.94 -23.01
C ARG A 360 13.40 -18.32 -23.50
N ASP A 361 14.16 -18.38 -24.59
CA ASP A 361 14.59 -19.64 -25.22
C ASP A 361 15.82 -20.27 -24.53
N GLU A 362 16.54 -19.47 -23.73
CA GLU A 362 17.75 -19.84 -23.00
C GLU A 362 17.47 -20.51 -21.64
N LYS A 363 16.20 -20.50 -21.18
CA LYS A 363 15.78 -21.01 -19.87
C LYS A 363 15.14 -22.38 -19.96
N SER A 364 15.54 -23.29 -19.05
CA SER A 364 14.88 -24.59 -18.90
C SER A 364 13.46 -24.43 -18.35
N ALA A 365 12.61 -25.44 -18.57
CA ALA A 365 11.25 -25.47 -18.01
C ALA A 365 11.25 -25.26 -16.48
N GLY A 366 12.18 -25.93 -15.78
CA GLY A 366 12.33 -25.80 -14.33
C GLY A 366 12.67 -24.39 -13.89
N GLU A 367 13.60 -23.72 -14.57
CA GLU A 367 13.93 -22.32 -14.27
C GLU A 367 12.75 -21.38 -14.53
N LYS A 368 12.01 -21.57 -15.63
CA LYS A 368 10.81 -20.77 -15.91
C LYS A 368 9.76 -20.94 -14.82
N PHE A 369 9.55 -22.16 -14.34
CA PHE A 369 8.61 -22.43 -13.25
C PHE A 369 9.07 -21.83 -11.92
N ALA A 370 10.36 -21.90 -11.61
CA ALA A 370 10.93 -21.27 -10.42
C ALA A 370 10.78 -19.75 -10.46
N ASP A 371 11.09 -19.11 -11.59
CA ASP A 371 10.87 -17.67 -11.79
C ASP A 371 9.40 -17.29 -11.66
N ALA A 372 8.49 -18.07 -12.28
CA ALA A 372 7.05 -17.82 -12.19
C ALA A 372 6.51 -17.97 -10.76
N ASP A 373 6.98 -18.98 -10.02
CA ASP A 373 6.60 -19.18 -8.62
C ASP A 373 7.20 -18.07 -7.72
N LEU A 374 8.40 -17.58 -8.01
CA LEU A 374 9.02 -16.45 -7.32
C LEU A 374 8.26 -15.14 -7.54
N ILE A 375 7.95 -14.82 -8.81
CA ILE A 375 7.24 -13.59 -9.21
C ILE A 375 5.80 -13.57 -8.68
N GLY A 376 5.14 -14.73 -8.63
CA GLY A 376 3.89 -14.87 -7.90
C GLY A 376 2.61 -14.43 -8.63
N ILE A 377 2.62 -14.41 -9.97
CA ILE A 377 1.44 -14.03 -10.76
C ILE A 377 0.30 -15.05 -10.53
N PRO A 378 -0.95 -14.61 -10.27
CA PRO A 378 -2.04 -15.47 -9.81
C PRO A 378 -2.33 -16.69 -10.68
N TRP A 379 -2.29 -16.54 -12.00
CA TRP A 379 -2.58 -17.63 -12.93
C TRP A 379 -1.35 -18.01 -13.73
N ARG A 380 -0.96 -19.29 -13.71
CA ARG A 380 0.09 -19.83 -14.56
C ARG A 380 -0.53 -20.64 -15.69
N ALA A 381 -0.21 -20.29 -16.94
CA ALA A 381 -0.69 -20.95 -18.14
C ALA A 381 0.50 -21.50 -18.93
N VAL A 382 0.54 -22.80 -19.20
CA VAL A 382 1.69 -23.48 -19.81
C VAL A 382 1.32 -24.07 -21.17
N ILE A 383 2.15 -23.78 -22.17
CA ILE A 383 2.08 -24.36 -23.51
C ILE A 383 3.30 -25.25 -23.74
N SER A 384 3.06 -26.52 -24.05
CA SER A 384 4.06 -27.54 -24.36
C SER A 384 3.50 -28.53 -25.39
N GLU A 385 4.34 -29.37 -25.99
CA GLU A 385 3.88 -30.43 -26.91
C GLU A 385 2.72 -31.26 -26.34
N LYS A 386 2.80 -31.61 -25.03
CA LYS A 386 1.78 -32.38 -24.31
C LYS A 386 0.43 -31.66 -24.25
N THR A 387 0.43 -30.36 -23.99
CA THR A 387 -0.83 -29.59 -23.90
C THR A 387 -1.43 -29.38 -25.28
N ILE A 388 -0.59 -29.20 -26.30
CA ILE A 388 -1.00 -29.10 -27.71
C ILE A 388 -1.64 -30.38 -28.21
N ALA A 389 -1.06 -31.55 -27.89
CA ALA A 389 -1.64 -32.85 -28.22
C ALA A 389 -3.05 -33.03 -27.63
N LYS A 390 -3.29 -32.45 -26.45
CA LYS A 390 -4.60 -32.41 -25.77
C LYS A 390 -5.50 -31.25 -26.20
N LYS A 391 -5.10 -30.47 -27.21
CA LYS A 391 -5.83 -29.28 -27.71
C LYS A 391 -6.15 -28.27 -26.60
N GLY A 392 -5.25 -28.09 -25.64
CA GLY A 392 -5.48 -27.26 -24.46
C GLY A 392 -4.25 -26.56 -23.93
N VAL A 393 -4.44 -25.93 -22.78
CA VAL A 393 -3.44 -25.20 -22.00
C VAL A 393 -3.43 -25.77 -20.60
N GLU A 394 -2.27 -26.06 -20.05
CA GLU A 394 -2.18 -26.45 -18.63
C GLU A 394 -2.25 -25.19 -17.77
N VAL A 395 -3.17 -25.16 -16.81
CA VAL A 395 -3.46 -24.00 -15.98
C VAL A 395 -3.50 -24.40 -14.51
N LYS A 396 -2.96 -23.53 -13.65
CA LYS A 396 -3.11 -23.60 -12.20
C LYS A 396 -3.13 -22.19 -11.59
N ARG A 397 -3.71 -22.05 -10.39
CA ARG A 397 -3.46 -20.86 -9.56
C ARG A 397 -2.07 -20.95 -8.91
N ARG A 398 -1.43 -19.82 -8.64
CA ARG A 398 -0.13 -19.75 -7.94
C ARG A 398 -0.18 -20.37 -6.54
N SER A 399 -1.31 -20.26 -5.86
CA SER A 399 -1.55 -20.85 -4.55
C SER A 399 -1.89 -22.35 -4.58
N GLU A 400 -2.11 -22.94 -5.77
CA GLU A 400 -2.52 -24.34 -5.91
C GLU A 400 -1.36 -25.24 -6.36
N GLU A 401 -1.37 -26.48 -5.88
CA GLU A 401 -0.43 -27.51 -6.30
C GLU A 401 -0.85 -28.19 -7.60
N LYS A 402 -2.15 -28.45 -7.75
CA LYS A 402 -2.70 -29.22 -8.88
C LYS A 402 -2.89 -28.31 -10.09
N SER A 403 -2.49 -28.80 -11.26
CA SER A 403 -2.80 -28.19 -12.55
C SER A 403 -3.86 -29.00 -13.30
N SER A 404 -4.53 -28.35 -14.24
CA SER A 404 -5.47 -29.02 -15.15
C SER A 404 -5.30 -28.52 -16.57
N VAL A 405 -5.51 -29.39 -17.55
CA VAL A 405 -5.53 -28.99 -18.96
C VAL A 405 -6.93 -28.53 -19.31
N VAL A 406 -7.05 -27.28 -19.76
CA VAL A 406 -8.31 -26.63 -20.12
C VAL A 406 -8.28 -26.13 -21.56
N SER A 407 -9.45 -25.92 -22.16
CA SER A 407 -9.54 -25.25 -23.45
C SER A 407 -9.15 -23.77 -23.33
N VAL A 408 -8.73 -23.15 -24.44
CA VAL A 408 -8.41 -21.72 -24.49
C VAL A 408 -9.59 -20.86 -24.03
N GLU A 409 -10.82 -21.21 -24.44
CA GLU A 409 -12.02 -20.48 -24.03
C GLU A 409 -12.29 -20.59 -22.52
N LYS A 410 -12.02 -21.76 -21.91
CA LYS A 410 -12.15 -21.92 -20.47
C LYS A 410 -11.08 -21.10 -19.73
N LEU A 411 -9.84 -21.09 -20.21
CA LEU A 411 -8.79 -20.23 -19.67
C LEU A 411 -9.22 -18.75 -19.71
N LEU A 412 -9.71 -18.26 -20.85
CA LEU A 412 -10.20 -16.87 -20.98
C LEU A 412 -11.28 -16.56 -19.93
N LYS A 413 -12.27 -17.44 -19.74
CA LYS A 413 -13.28 -17.24 -18.70
C LYS A 413 -12.67 -17.14 -17.29
N MET A 414 -11.67 -17.95 -16.98
CA MET A 414 -11.01 -18.00 -15.66
C MET A 414 -10.19 -16.75 -15.35
N VAL A 415 -9.56 -16.13 -16.37
CA VAL A 415 -8.65 -14.98 -16.18
C VAL A 415 -9.29 -13.62 -16.48
N THR A 416 -10.49 -13.59 -17.05
CA THR A 416 -11.22 -12.34 -17.40
C THR A 416 -12.34 -12.00 -16.40
N THR A 417 -12.53 -12.78 -15.33
CA THR A 417 -13.62 -12.49 -14.37
C THR A 417 -13.33 -11.21 -13.58
N LYS A 418 -14.38 -10.37 -13.46
CA LYS A 418 -14.38 -8.93 -13.13
C LYS A 418 -13.69 -8.54 -11.83
#